data_AF-A0A9Q6VMK6-F1
#
_entry.id   AF-A0A9Q6VMK6-F1
#
_cell.length_a   1.000
_cell.length_b   1.000
_cell.length_c   1.000
_cell.angle_alpha   90.00
_cell.angle_beta   90.00
_cell.angle_gamma   90.00
#
_symmetry.space_group_name_H-M   'P 1'
#
loop_
_entity.id
_entity.type
_entity.pdbx_description
1 polymer ?
#
loop_
_entity_poly.entity_id
_entity_poly.type
_entity_poly.pdbx_seq_one_letter_code
_entity_poly.pdbx_strand_id
1 'polypeptide(L)'
;MSKPFDMALFLSGVLTGSKATQQRHLRQARAMQAAIQQRWQRDNPWTWQLKHVRWFLTQHLKDHSDATRYYYRLTTLLIWKKLGKDRDVLIWHLQITSPFRADQETIDSF
;
A
#
# COMPACT_ATOMS: atom_id res chain seq x y z
N MET A 1 -4.33 12.87 -20.05
CA MET A 1 -3.24 13.60 -19.37
C MET A 1 -1.91 13.09 -19.91
N SER A 2 -0.92 13.97 -20.16
CA SER A 2 0.32 13.62 -20.89
C SER A 2 1.50 13.21 -20.00
N LYS A 3 1.38 13.21 -18.66
CA LYS A 3 2.46 12.79 -17.75
C LYS A 3 1.98 11.77 -16.73
N PRO A 4 2.66 10.59 -16.61
CA PRO A 4 2.35 9.62 -15.56
C PRO A 4 2.53 10.22 -14.17
N PHE A 5 1.68 9.83 -13.23
CA PHE A 5 1.82 10.24 -11.83
C PHE A 5 3.14 9.71 -11.24
N ASP A 6 3.92 10.60 -10.62
CA ASP A 6 5.23 10.27 -10.06
C ASP A 6 5.12 9.74 -8.63
N MET A 7 5.12 8.41 -8.52
CA MET A 7 5.07 7.71 -7.24
C MET A 7 6.31 7.96 -6.35
N ALA A 8 7.47 8.22 -6.94
CA ALA A 8 8.68 8.47 -6.16
C ALA A 8 8.64 9.83 -5.50
N LEU A 9 8.24 10.86 -6.27
CA LEU A 9 8.02 12.19 -5.71
C LEU A 9 6.96 12.16 -4.60
N PHE A 10 5.86 11.44 -4.83
CA PHE A 10 4.78 11.29 -3.85
C PHE A 10 5.28 10.71 -2.51
N LEU A 11 6.08 9.65 -2.54
CA LEU A 11 6.53 8.95 -1.33
C LEU A 11 7.79 9.53 -0.68
N SER A 12 8.48 10.47 -1.33
CA SER A 12 9.79 11.00 -0.87
C SER A 12 9.82 11.46 0.59
N GLY A 13 8.74 12.05 1.11
CA GLY A 13 8.65 12.53 2.50
C GLY A 13 8.29 11.46 3.55
N VAL A 14 7.99 10.23 3.17
CA VAL A 14 7.62 9.14 4.10
C VAL A 14 8.51 7.91 3.99
N LEU A 15 9.38 7.85 2.99
CA LEU A 15 10.33 6.77 2.81
C LEU A 15 11.50 6.91 3.80
N THR A 16 11.65 5.93 4.67
CA THR A 16 12.75 5.85 5.65
C THR A 16 13.54 4.55 5.49
N GLY A 17 14.64 4.42 6.22
CA GLY A 17 15.49 3.23 6.20
C GLY A 17 16.41 3.13 4.99
N SER A 18 16.93 1.92 4.74
CA SER A 18 17.96 1.67 3.71
C SER A 18 17.48 1.99 2.29
N LYS A 19 18.41 2.34 1.38
CA LYS A 19 18.11 2.53 -0.05
C LYS A 19 17.40 1.31 -0.66
N ALA A 20 17.79 0.10 -0.27
CA ALA A 20 17.17 -1.14 -0.75
C ALA A 20 15.70 -1.24 -0.31
N THR A 21 15.41 -0.91 0.96
CA THR A 21 14.04 -0.89 1.51
C THR A 21 13.19 0.15 0.81
N GLN A 22 13.71 1.37 0.61
CA GLN A 22 13.00 2.43 -0.10
C GLN A 22 12.66 2.02 -1.54
N GLN A 23 13.62 1.45 -2.27
CA GLN A 23 13.39 0.97 -3.64
C GLN A 23 12.34 -0.15 -3.72
N ARG A 24 12.28 -1.03 -2.71
CA ARG A 24 11.22 -2.05 -2.61
C ARG A 24 9.85 -1.40 -2.52
N HIS A 25 9.67 -0.45 -1.60
CA HIS A 25 8.40 0.27 -1.45
C HIS A 25 8.01 1.02 -2.73
N LEU A 26 8.96 1.67 -3.41
CA LEU A 26 8.70 2.34 -4.68
C LEU A 26 8.21 1.39 -5.77
N ARG A 27 8.85 0.22 -5.91
CA ARG A 27 8.44 -0.81 -6.88
C ARG A 27 7.03 -1.31 -6.56
N GLN A 28 6.75 -1.59 -5.29
CA GLN A 28 5.44 -2.07 -4.85
C GLN A 28 4.35 -1.01 -5.03
N ALA A 29 4.61 0.25 -4.69
CA ALA A 29 3.64 1.33 -4.86
C ALA A 29 3.31 1.58 -6.35
N ARG A 30 4.28 1.48 -7.24
CA ARG A 30 4.06 1.53 -8.70
C ARG A 30 3.23 0.34 -9.20
N ALA A 31 3.47 -0.86 -8.68
CA ALA A 31 2.65 -2.03 -9.01
C ALA A 31 1.19 -1.86 -8.53
N MET A 32 0.99 -1.34 -7.32
CA MET A 32 -0.34 -0.98 -6.81
C MET A 32 -1.04 0.02 -7.72
N GLN A 33 -0.34 1.08 -8.12
CA GLN A 33 -0.86 2.09 -9.03
C GLN A 33 -1.26 1.51 -10.38
N ALA A 34 -0.41 0.71 -11.00
CA ALA A 34 -0.71 0.10 -12.29
C ALA A 34 -1.95 -0.81 -12.21
N ALA A 35 -2.05 -1.67 -11.19
CA ALA A 35 -3.17 -2.59 -11.03
C ALA A 35 -4.49 -1.85 -10.72
N ILE A 36 -4.45 -0.83 -9.86
CA ILE A 36 -5.63 -0.02 -9.52
C ILE A 36 -6.06 0.84 -10.72
N GLN A 37 -5.11 1.43 -11.45
CA GLN A 37 -5.38 2.17 -12.68
C GLN A 37 -6.05 1.27 -13.72
N GLN A 38 -5.50 0.09 -13.96
CA GLN A 38 -6.04 -0.86 -14.93
C GLN A 38 -7.49 -1.23 -14.61
N ARG A 39 -7.83 -1.44 -13.33
CA ARG A 39 -9.17 -1.88 -12.92
C ARG A 39 -10.19 -0.77 -12.78
N TRP A 40 -9.82 0.42 -12.30
CA TRP A 40 -10.78 1.50 -11.98
C TRP A 40 -10.47 2.84 -12.63
N GLN A 41 -9.43 2.93 -13.46
CA GLN A 41 -8.98 4.18 -14.07
C GLN A 41 -8.65 5.25 -13.01
N ARG A 42 -8.00 4.82 -11.92
CA ARG A 42 -7.49 5.69 -10.83
C ARG A 42 -5.97 5.67 -10.78
N ASP A 43 -5.35 6.68 -11.38
CA ASP A 43 -3.91 6.77 -11.62
C ASP A 43 -3.14 7.40 -10.46
N ASN A 44 -3.88 8.12 -9.61
CA ASN A 44 -3.35 8.93 -8.52
C ASN A 44 -3.82 8.38 -7.16
N PRO A 45 -2.90 8.09 -6.21
CA PRO A 45 -3.21 7.68 -4.84
C PRO A 45 -4.21 8.57 -4.08
N TRP A 46 -4.25 9.88 -4.37
CA TRP A 46 -5.24 10.78 -3.77
C TRP A 46 -6.69 10.40 -4.07
N THR A 47 -6.92 9.72 -5.20
CA THR A 47 -8.26 9.25 -5.62
C THR A 47 -8.60 7.86 -5.10
N TRP A 48 -7.67 7.21 -4.38
CA TRP A 48 -7.88 5.85 -3.91
C TRP A 48 -8.83 5.80 -2.71
N GLN A 49 -9.82 4.93 -2.82
CA GLN A 49 -10.72 4.54 -1.75
C GLN A 49 -10.24 3.24 -1.12
N LEU A 50 -10.68 2.98 0.11
CA LEU A 50 -10.33 1.76 0.85
C LEU A 50 -10.65 0.48 0.04
N LYS A 51 -11.74 0.48 -0.74
CA LYS A 51 -12.11 -0.65 -1.60
C LYS A 51 -11.06 -0.99 -2.66
N HIS A 52 -10.33 0.00 -3.19
CA HIS A 52 -9.29 -0.23 -4.19
C HIS A 52 -8.09 -0.95 -3.56
N VAL A 53 -7.65 -0.45 -2.41
CA VAL A 53 -6.55 -1.02 -1.63
C VAL A 53 -6.90 -2.41 -1.11
N ARG A 54 -8.11 -2.58 -0.56
CA ARG A 54 -8.59 -3.87 -0.06
C ARG A 54 -8.62 -4.92 -1.16
N TRP A 55 -9.17 -4.59 -2.32
CA TRP A 55 -9.15 -5.51 -3.47
C TRP A 55 -7.72 -5.85 -3.88
N PHE A 56 -6.81 -4.88 -3.93
CA PHE A 56 -5.42 -5.16 -4.30
C PHE A 56 -4.80 -6.19 -3.33
N LEU A 57 -4.95 -5.97 -2.03
CA LEU A 57 -4.35 -6.82 -1.00
C LEU A 57 -5.03 -8.20 -0.84
N THR A 58 -6.32 -8.32 -1.15
CA THR A 58 -7.09 -9.55 -0.91
C THR A 58 -7.38 -10.35 -2.18
N GLN A 59 -7.48 -9.69 -3.34
CA GLN A 59 -7.88 -10.33 -4.60
C GLN A 59 -6.74 -10.32 -5.61
N HIS A 60 -6.05 -9.18 -5.81
CA HIS A 60 -4.95 -9.11 -6.77
C HIS A 60 -3.72 -9.92 -6.29
N LEU A 61 -3.45 -9.89 -4.99
CA LEU A 61 -2.35 -10.65 -4.38
C LEU A 61 -2.77 -12.02 -3.82
N LYS A 62 -3.94 -12.55 -4.19
CA LYS A 62 -4.51 -13.76 -3.56
C LYS A 62 -3.59 -15.00 -3.67
N ASP A 63 -2.88 -15.13 -4.79
CA ASP A 63 -2.00 -16.27 -5.09
C ASP A 63 -0.51 -15.97 -4.77
N HIS A 64 -0.23 -14.83 -4.14
CA HIS A 64 1.14 -14.46 -3.75
C HIS A 64 1.48 -14.99 -2.36
N SER A 65 2.76 -15.25 -2.12
CA SER A 65 3.25 -15.67 -0.80
C SER A 65 2.91 -14.65 0.29
N ASP A 66 2.76 -15.14 1.53
CA ASP A 66 2.47 -14.28 2.67
C ASP A 66 3.56 -13.23 2.90
N ALA A 67 4.82 -13.56 2.64
CA ALA A 67 5.92 -12.60 2.69
C ALA A 67 5.72 -11.45 1.69
N THR A 68 5.28 -11.76 0.46
CA THR A 68 4.99 -10.74 -0.55
C THR A 68 3.81 -9.86 -0.12
N ARG A 69 2.73 -10.49 0.35
CA ARG A 69 1.54 -9.79 0.84
C ARG A 69 1.87 -8.89 2.02
N TYR A 70 2.73 -9.33 2.93
CA TYR A 70 3.24 -8.54 4.06
C TYR A 70 3.94 -7.26 3.60
N TYR A 71 4.89 -7.34 2.68
CA TYR A 71 5.58 -6.13 2.20
C TYR A 71 4.65 -5.16 1.45
N TYR A 72 3.64 -5.66 0.75
CA TYR A 72 2.61 -4.80 0.14
C TYR A 72 1.72 -4.11 1.19
N ARG A 73 1.43 -4.77 2.33
CA ARG A 73 0.76 -4.12 3.47
C ARG A 73 1.62 -3.00 4.03
N LEU A 74 2.92 -3.22 4.25
CA LEU A 74 3.83 -2.17 4.70
C LEU A 74 3.87 -0.98 3.74
N THR A 75 3.93 -1.25 2.43
CA THR A 75 3.86 -0.19 1.40
C THR A 75 2.54 0.58 1.45
N THR A 76 1.42 -0.11 1.71
CA THR A 76 0.11 0.52 1.87
C THR A 76 0.08 1.50 3.05
N LEU A 77 0.71 1.13 4.18
CA LEU A 77 0.80 2.01 5.35
C LEU A 77 1.57 3.29 5.03
N LEU A 78 2.66 3.22 4.25
CA LEU A 78 3.40 4.41 3.81
C LEU A 78 2.55 5.32 2.93
N ILE A 79 1.78 4.75 2.00
CA ILE A 79 0.85 5.51 1.16
C ILE A 79 -0.21 6.20 2.03
N TRP A 80 -0.78 5.50 3.02
CA TRP A 80 -1.79 6.08 3.92
C TRP A 80 -1.24 7.18 4.82
N LYS A 81 -0.02 6.99 5.35
CA LYS A 81 0.73 8.01 6.08
C LYS A 81 0.90 9.26 5.21
N LYS A 82 1.27 9.10 3.94
CA LYS A 82 1.41 10.23 3.01
C LYS A 82 0.09 10.94 2.72
N LEU A 83 -1.02 10.21 2.70
CA LEU A 83 -2.37 10.76 2.50
C LEU A 83 -2.94 11.43 3.76
N GLY A 84 -2.24 11.38 4.90
CA GLY A 84 -2.75 11.90 6.18
C GLY A 84 -3.99 11.15 6.68
N LYS A 85 -4.18 9.90 6.24
CA LYS A 85 -5.33 9.09 6.63
C LYS A 85 -4.98 8.26 7.87
N ASP A 86 -5.97 8.09 8.74
CA ASP A 86 -5.80 7.31 9.97
C ASP A 86 -5.38 5.86 9.67
N ARG A 87 -4.27 5.46 10.30
CA ARG A 87 -3.66 4.15 10.18
C ARG A 87 -4.55 3.09 10.84
N ASP A 88 -5.17 3.43 11.96
CA ASP A 88 -5.97 2.50 12.74
C ASP A 88 -7.18 2.10 11.92
N VAL A 89 -7.87 3.05 11.29
CA VAL A 89 -8.97 2.76 10.37
C VAL A 89 -8.58 1.76 9.28
N LEU A 90 -7.36 1.87 8.74
CA LEU A 90 -6.88 0.95 7.72
C LEU A 90 -6.55 -0.44 8.29
N ILE A 91 -5.90 -0.50 9.45
CA ILE A 91 -5.55 -1.75 10.14
C ILE A 91 -6.81 -2.50 10.57
N TRP A 92 -7.75 -1.83 11.23
CA TRP A 92 -9.05 -2.38 11.62
C TRP A 92 -9.77 -3.01 10.42
N HIS A 93 -9.82 -2.33 9.28
CA HIS A 93 -10.50 -2.85 8.10
C HIS A 93 -9.74 -3.99 7.40
N LEU A 94 -8.41 -4.00 7.44
CA LEU A 94 -7.61 -5.09 6.91
C LEU A 94 -7.67 -6.34 7.80
N GLN A 95 -7.82 -6.19 9.13
CA GLN A 95 -7.91 -7.30 10.07
C GLN A 95 -9.28 -7.99 10.06
N ILE A 96 -10.39 -7.25 9.92
CA ILE A 96 -11.76 -7.83 9.90
C ILE A 96 -11.98 -8.77 8.71
N THR A 97 -11.13 -8.69 7.67
CA THR A 97 -11.37 -9.35 6.38
C THR A 97 -10.19 -10.21 5.91
N SER A 98 -9.18 -10.40 6.78
CA SER A 98 -8.01 -11.23 6.56
C SER A 98 -8.03 -12.41 7.54
N PRO A 99 -7.88 -13.67 7.08
CA PRO A 99 -7.67 -14.80 8.00
C PRO A 99 -6.31 -14.73 8.70
N PHE A 100 -5.42 -13.82 8.29
CA PHE A 100 -4.11 -13.62 8.88
C PHE A 100 -4.13 -12.43 9.85
N ARG A 101 -4.12 -12.75 11.15
CA ARG A 101 -4.02 -11.83 12.28
C ARG A 101 -2.55 -11.42 12.44
N ALA A 102 -2.22 -10.18 12.11
CA ALA A 102 -0.98 -9.59 12.59
C ALA A 102 -1.20 -9.18 14.05
N ASP A 103 -0.38 -9.74 14.92
CA ASP A 103 -0.16 -9.40 16.32
C ASP A 103 0.21 -7.92 16.47
N GLN A 104 -0.43 -7.28 17.45
CA GLN A 104 -0.40 -5.83 17.69
C GLN A 104 1.03 -5.29 17.90
N GLU A 105 1.94 -6.11 18.42
CA GLU A 105 3.36 -5.79 18.65
C GLU A 105 4.13 -5.39 17.38
N THR A 106 3.76 -5.94 16.22
CA THR A 106 4.44 -5.60 14.95
C THR A 106 4.02 -4.22 14.41
N ILE A 107 2.90 -3.67 14.90
CA ILE A 107 2.34 -2.40 14.43
C ILE A 107 2.99 -1.22 15.16
N ASP A 108 3.33 -1.37 16.43
CA ASP A 108 3.83 -0.28 17.29
C ASP A 108 5.34 -0.02 17.16
N SER A 109 6.06 -0.82 16.36
CA SER A 109 7.53 -0.75 16.18
C SER A 109 8.00 0.06 14.97
N PHE A 110 7.12 0.76 14.24
CA PHE A 110 7.42 1.57 13.04
C PHE A 110 6.59 2.86 12.95
#